data_AF-A0A6S6RVA5-F1
#
_entry.id   AF-A0A6S6RVA5-F1
#
_cell.length_a   1.000
_cell.length_b   1.000
_cell.length_c   1.000
_cell.angle_alpha   90.00
_cell.angle_beta   90.00
_cell.angle_gamma   90.00
#
_symmetry.space_group_name_H-M   'P 1'
#
loop_
_entity.id
_entity.type
_entity.pdbx_description
1 polymer ?
#
loop_
_entity_poly.entity_id
_entity_poly.type
_entity_poly.pdbx_seq_one_letter_code
_entity_poly.pdbx_strand_id
1 'polypeptide(L)'
;MWRDGRFIVDFDDARNGPAVQDLWMLLNGKRREKRIQLEILLEAYTEYMHFDNEQLALIEPLQAMRIIHYLSWIVRRCEDPAFPRAFPWMIEYDFRRKQQLLFSQQINALNEQPLQPGLIY
;
A
#
# COMPACT_ATOMS: atom_id res chain seq x y z
N MET A 1 5.87 -30.91 1.45
CA MET A 1 4.44 -30.84 1.10
C MET A 1 3.91 -29.46 1.45
N TRP A 2 4.11 -28.45 0.60
CA TRP A 2 3.46 -27.12 0.71
C TRP A 2 3.62 -26.44 -0.67
N ARG A 3 2.76 -26.75 -1.64
CA ARG A 3 2.83 -26.12 -2.98
C ARG A 3 1.50 -25.75 -3.60
N ASP A 4 0.39 -26.31 -3.14
CA ASP A 4 -0.91 -26.06 -3.75
C ASP A 4 -1.76 -25.18 -2.82
N GLY A 5 -1.58 -23.86 -2.91
CA GLY A 5 -2.36 -22.88 -2.16
C GLY A 5 -1.71 -21.50 -2.03
N ARG A 6 -2.53 -20.46 -1.79
CA ARG A 6 -2.06 -19.14 -1.37
C ARG A 6 -2.05 -19.10 0.14
N PHE A 7 -0.92 -18.70 0.73
CA PHE A 7 -0.77 -18.56 2.17
C PHE A 7 -0.48 -17.11 2.51
N ILE A 8 -1.13 -16.60 3.55
CA ILE A 8 -0.78 -15.33 4.17
C ILE A 8 0.20 -15.67 5.30
N VAL A 9 1.35 -15.01 5.29
CA VAL A 9 2.43 -15.19 6.27
C VAL A 9 2.84 -13.82 6.82
N ASP A 10 3.59 -13.81 7.92
CA ASP A 10 4.08 -12.62 8.64
C ASP A 10 2.96 -11.72 9.20
N PHE A 11 2.50 -12.05 10.42
CA PHE A 11 1.42 -11.35 11.13
C PHE A 11 1.90 -10.34 12.19
N ASP A 12 3.20 -10.05 12.28
CA ASP A 12 3.76 -9.16 13.31
C ASP A 12 3.25 -7.71 13.17
N ASP A 13 2.83 -7.32 11.97
CA ASP A 13 2.23 -6.01 11.68
C ASP A 13 0.69 -6.01 11.66
N ALA A 14 0.04 -7.12 12.04
CA ALA A 14 -1.42 -7.21 12.09
C ALA A 14 -2.00 -6.26 13.14
N ARG A 15 -3.02 -5.48 12.75
CA ARG A 15 -3.68 -4.49 13.61
C ARG A 15 -5.16 -4.35 13.25
N ASN A 16 -5.94 -3.77 14.15
CA ASN A 16 -7.30 -3.33 13.84
C ASN A 16 -7.26 -2.12 12.89
N GLY A 17 -8.03 -2.18 11.80
CA GLY A 17 -8.07 -1.14 10.78
C GLY A 17 -9.21 -1.34 9.79
N PRO A 18 -9.35 -0.42 8.81
CA PRO A 18 -10.33 -0.57 7.73
C PRO A 18 -9.97 -1.76 6.84
N ALA A 19 -10.97 -2.49 6.35
CA ALA A 19 -10.81 -3.66 5.47
C ALA A 19 -9.99 -3.33 4.20
N VAL A 20 -10.08 -2.09 3.70
CA VAL A 20 -9.31 -1.65 2.53
C VAL A 20 -7.79 -1.81 2.73
N GLN A 21 -7.30 -1.79 3.97
CA GLN A 21 -5.88 -1.97 4.33
C GLN A 21 -5.32 -3.31 3.86
N ASP A 22 -6.16 -4.35 3.83
CA ASP A 22 -5.78 -5.69 3.39
C ASP A 22 -5.82 -5.85 1.86
N LEU A 23 -6.42 -4.89 1.15
CA LEU A 23 -6.73 -5.00 -0.28
C LEU A 23 -5.90 -4.06 -1.16
N TRP A 24 -5.72 -2.80 -0.76
CA TRP A 24 -5.20 -1.76 -1.67
C TRP A 24 -3.78 -2.06 -2.17
N MET A 25 -2.98 -2.75 -1.35
CA MET A 25 -1.60 -3.12 -1.69
C MET A 25 -1.49 -4.18 -2.79
N LEU A 26 -2.59 -4.86 -3.14
CA LEU A 26 -2.63 -5.83 -4.24
C LEU A 26 -2.77 -5.15 -5.61
N LEU A 27 -3.19 -3.88 -5.62
CA LEU A 27 -3.44 -3.12 -6.84
C LEU A 27 -2.13 -2.65 -7.49
N ASN A 28 -2.01 -2.81 -8.81
CA ASN A 28 -0.84 -2.41 -9.57
C ASN A 28 -1.20 -1.90 -10.97
N GLY A 29 -0.27 -1.18 -11.60
CA GLY A 29 -0.45 -0.61 -12.93
C GLY A 29 -1.16 0.75 -12.95
N LYS A 30 -1.66 1.13 -14.12
CA LYS A 30 -2.37 2.40 -14.37
C LYS A 30 -3.76 2.37 -13.77
N ARG A 31 -4.39 3.55 -13.61
CA ARG A 31 -5.71 3.70 -12.99
C ARG A 31 -6.80 2.76 -13.54
N ARG A 32 -6.83 2.52 -14.86
CA ARG A 32 -7.78 1.57 -15.48
C ARG A 32 -7.52 0.12 -15.06
N GLU A 33 -6.26 -0.29 -15.00
CA GLU A 33 -5.85 -1.64 -14.59
C GLU A 33 -6.16 -1.85 -13.11
N LYS A 34 -5.83 -0.87 -12.26
CA LYS A 34 -6.18 -0.88 -10.84
C LYS A 34 -7.69 -0.97 -10.62
N ARG A 35 -8.51 -0.29 -11.45
CA ARG A 35 -9.98 -0.38 -11.36
C ARG A 35 -10.47 -1.80 -11.62
N ILE A 36 -10.02 -2.43 -12.70
CA ILE A 36 -10.41 -3.81 -13.04
C ILE A 36 -9.96 -4.78 -11.94
N GLN A 37 -8.75 -4.62 -11.42
CA GLN A 37 -8.26 -5.42 -10.30
C GLN A 37 -9.09 -5.21 -9.03
N LEU A 38 -9.46 -3.96 -8.73
CA LEU A 38 -10.30 -3.62 -7.59
C LEU A 38 -11.68 -4.27 -7.71
N GLU A 39 -12.31 -4.23 -8.88
CA GLU A 39 -13.61 -4.87 -9.13
C GLU A 39 -13.53 -6.37 -8.84
N ILE A 40 -12.54 -7.07 -9.40
CA ILE A 40 -12.33 -8.51 -9.16
C ILE A 40 -12.08 -8.81 -7.68
N LEU A 41 -11.26 -8.00 -7.02
CA LEU A 41 -10.95 -8.18 -5.60
C LEU A 41 -12.18 -7.96 -4.71
N LEU A 42 -12.98 -6.93 -4.99
CA LEU A 42 -14.19 -6.63 -4.22
C LEU A 42 -15.28 -7.68 -4.46
N GLU A 43 -15.43 -8.18 -5.69
CA GLU A 43 -16.34 -9.28 -6.00
C GLU A 43 -15.98 -10.52 -5.17
N ALA A 44 -14.72 -10.96 -5.24
CA ALA A 44 -14.26 -12.14 -4.50
C ALA A 44 -14.27 -11.94 -2.97
N TYR A 45 -13.98 -10.73 -2.48
CA TYR A 45 -14.01 -10.44 -1.04
C TYR A 45 -15.44 -10.43 -0.49
N THR A 46 -16.38 -9.86 -1.25
CA THR A 46 -17.78 -9.71 -0.82
C THR A 46 -18.58 -11.00 -0.83
N GLU A 47 -18.06 -12.07 -1.44
CA GLU A 47 -18.57 -13.44 -1.24
C GLU A 47 -18.50 -13.90 0.23
N TYR A 48 -17.55 -13.38 1.01
CA TYR A 48 -17.30 -13.83 2.38
C TYR A 48 -17.53 -12.75 3.44
N MET A 49 -17.23 -11.48 3.12
CA MET A 49 -17.25 -10.37 4.07
C MET A 49 -17.84 -9.10 3.45
N HIS A 50 -18.64 -8.35 4.20
CA HIS A 50 -19.12 -7.04 3.73
C HIS A 50 -17.95 -6.05 3.55
N PHE A 51 -17.99 -5.27 2.47
CA PHE A 51 -17.05 -4.19 2.21
C PHE A 51 -17.80 -2.86 2.06
N ASP A 52 -17.37 -1.86 2.83
CA ASP A 52 -17.87 -0.49 2.74
C ASP A 52 -17.03 0.31 1.73
N ASN A 53 -17.65 0.69 0.62
CA ASN A 53 -17.00 1.41 -0.47
C ASN A 53 -16.49 2.80 -0.06
N GLU A 54 -16.99 3.41 1.01
CA GLU A 54 -16.43 4.68 1.52
C GLU A 54 -14.96 4.52 1.95
N GLN A 55 -14.56 3.30 2.34
CA GLN A 55 -13.17 3.01 2.69
C GLN A 55 -12.20 3.14 1.50
N LEU A 56 -12.68 3.13 0.25
CA LEU A 56 -11.83 3.35 -0.92
C LEU A 56 -11.19 4.75 -0.93
N ALA A 57 -11.83 5.73 -0.29
CA ALA A 57 -11.25 7.06 -0.10
C ALA A 57 -10.01 7.03 0.81
N LEU A 58 -9.80 5.97 1.59
CA LEU A 58 -8.66 5.82 2.49
C LEU A 58 -7.40 5.26 1.82
N ILE A 59 -7.46 4.81 0.56
CA ILE A 59 -6.31 4.21 -0.14
C ILE A 59 -5.10 5.15 -0.13
N GLU A 60 -5.27 6.38 -0.64
CA GLU A 60 -4.16 7.34 -0.72
C GLU A 60 -3.71 7.87 0.66
N PRO A 61 -4.61 8.12 1.64
CA PRO A 61 -4.21 8.37 3.02
C PRO A 61 -3.39 7.24 3.67
N LEU A 62 -3.80 5.98 3.49
CA LEU A 62 -3.09 4.80 4.02
C LEU A 62 -1.73 4.62 3.35
N GLN A 63 -1.65 4.84 2.04
CA GLN A 63 -0.38 4.82 1.30
C GLN A 63 0.57 5.92 1.80
N ALA A 64 0.07 7.14 2.03
CA ALA A 64 0.86 8.23 2.59
C ALA A 64 1.40 7.90 4.00
N MET A 65 0.54 7.38 4.88
CA MET A 65 0.96 6.92 6.21
C MET A 65 2.01 5.81 6.13
N ARG A 66 1.85 4.86 5.21
CA ARG A 66 2.82 3.79 5.00
C ARG A 66 4.19 4.31 4.58
N ILE A 67 4.25 5.30 3.68
CA ILE A 67 5.52 5.94 3.26
C ILE A 67 6.22 6.56 4.48
N ILE A 68 5.50 7.32 5.29
CA ILE A 68 6.05 7.99 6.48
C ILE A 68 6.52 6.97 7.53
N HIS A 69 5.70 5.96 7.82
CA HIS A 69 6.04 4.90 8.78
C HIS A 69 7.24 4.09 8.33
N TYR A 70 7.32 3.73 7.05
CA TYR A 70 8.47 3.02 6.49
C TYR A 70 9.76 3.82 6.66
N LEU A 71 9.77 5.10 6.29
CA LEU A 71 10.94 5.96 6.46
C LEU A 71 11.31 6.14 7.94
N SER A 72 10.31 6.26 8.82
CA SER A 72 10.53 6.37 10.27
C SER A 72 11.12 5.09 10.85
N TRP A 73 10.61 3.93 10.45
CA TRP A 73 11.10 2.61 10.86
C TRP A 73 12.56 2.43 10.42
N ILE A 74 12.87 2.87 9.20
CA ILE A 74 14.22 2.88 8.64
C ILE A 74 15.17 3.75 9.47
N VAL A 75 14.81 5.02 9.71
CA VAL A 75 15.68 5.96 10.44
C VAL A 75 15.93 5.50 11.87
N ARG A 76 14.93 4.90 12.54
CA ARG A 76 15.07 4.38 13.92
C ARG A 76 16.01 3.20 14.03
N ARG A 77 16.28 2.49 12.92
CA ARG A 77 17.12 1.29 12.88
C ARG A 77 18.46 1.53 12.22
N CYS A 78 18.82 2.78 11.92
CA CYS A 78 20.03 3.09 11.17
C CYS A 78 21.33 2.64 11.87
N GLU A 79 21.31 2.47 13.20
CA GLU A 79 22.44 1.97 14.00
C GLU A 79 22.58 0.44 14.00
N ASP A 80 21.58 -0.31 13.50
CA ASP A 80 21.64 -1.77 13.41
C ASP A 80 22.74 -2.19 12.41
N PRO A 81 23.69 -3.07 12.78
CA PRO A 81 24.77 -3.51 11.88
C PRO A 81 24.30 -4.15 10.57
N ALA A 82 23.09 -4.71 10.54
CA ALA A 82 22.51 -5.26 9.31
C ALA A 82 22.04 -4.16 8.34
N PHE A 83 21.83 -2.94 8.85
CA PHE A 83 21.15 -1.86 8.16
C PHE A 83 21.90 -1.28 6.96
N PRO A 84 23.21 -0.98 7.02
CA PRO A 84 23.94 -0.45 5.87
C PRO A 84 23.94 -1.38 4.67
N ARG A 85 23.82 -2.70 4.90
CA ARG A 85 23.75 -3.71 3.83
C ARG A 85 22.37 -3.80 3.20
N ALA A 86 21.31 -3.70 4.02
CA ALA A 86 19.94 -3.80 3.55
C ALA A 86 19.44 -2.51 2.88
N PHE A 87 19.94 -1.35 3.32
CA PHE A 87 19.48 -0.03 2.87
C PHE A 87 20.65 0.90 2.44
N PRO A 88 21.54 0.45 1.53
CA PRO A 88 22.69 1.25 1.10
C PRO A 88 22.26 2.55 0.40
N TRP A 89 21.08 2.57 -0.19
CA TRP A 89 20.52 3.72 -0.88
C TRP A 89 20.24 4.92 0.03
N MET A 90 20.20 4.76 1.36
CA MET A 90 19.95 5.88 2.26
C MET A 90 21.05 6.93 2.28
N ILE A 91 22.28 6.50 2.05
CA ILE A 91 23.46 7.37 2.03
C ILE A 91 23.78 7.86 0.61
N GLU A 92 22.99 7.46 -0.40
CA GLU A 92 23.12 7.99 -1.75
C GLU A 92 22.77 9.48 -1.78
N TYR A 93 23.52 10.23 -2.60
CA TYR A 93 23.36 11.67 -2.74
C TYR A 93 21.94 12.09 -3.16
N ASP A 94 21.27 11.27 -3.97
CA ASP A 94 19.96 11.58 -4.52
C ASP A 94 18.77 11.11 -3.66
N PHE A 95 19.02 10.40 -2.55
CA PHE A 95 17.98 9.83 -1.69
C PHE A 95 16.93 10.88 -1.30
N ARG A 96 17.38 12.04 -0.78
CA ARG A 96 16.49 13.13 -0.37
C ARG A 96 15.62 13.63 -1.53
N ARG A 97 16.19 13.72 -2.74
CA ARG A 97 15.46 14.14 -3.94
C ARG A 97 14.40 13.11 -4.34
N LYS A 98 14.75 11.81 -4.31
CA LYS A 98 13.81 10.72 -4.55
C LYS A 98 12.64 10.75 -3.56
N GLN A 99 12.92 11.00 -2.27
CA GLN A 99 11.87 11.14 -1.25
C GLN A 99 10.98 12.36 -1.49
N GLN A 100 11.56 13.52 -1.83
CA GLN A 100 10.77 14.71 -2.18
C GLN A 100 9.85 14.46 -3.36
N LEU A 101 10.33 13.79 -4.41
CA LEU A 101 9.51 13.44 -5.57
C LEU A 101 8.37 12.49 -5.18
N LEU A 102 8.66 11.46 -4.39
CA LEU A 102 7.66 10.52 -3.89
C LEU A 102 6.56 11.23 -3.07
N PHE A 103 6.93 12.12 -2.15
CA PHE A 103 5.97 12.88 -1.37
C PHE A 103 5.12 13.82 -2.23
N SER A 104 5.72 14.51 -3.19
CA SER A 104 4.97 15.36 -4.13
C SER A 104 3.97 14.56 -4.97
N GLN A 105 4.38 13.37 -5.44
CA GLN A 105 3.48 12.46 -6.15
C GLN A 105 2.33 11.98 -5.25
N GLN A 106 2.61 11.65 -3.99
CA GLN A 106 1.60 11.23 -3.04
C GLN A 106 0.62 12.37 -2.70
N ILE A 107 1.10 13.61 -2.57
CA ILE A 107 0.24 14.79 -2.38
C ILE A 107 -0.69 14.98 -3.59
N ASN A 108 -0.18 14.81 -4.81
CA ASN A 108 -1.03 14.88 -5.99
C ASN A 108 -2.10 13.78 -5.97
N ALA A 109 -1.72 12.54 -5.65
CA ALA A 109 -2.65 11.41 -5.55
C ALA A 109 -3.74 11.63 -4.49
N LEU A 110 -3.39 12.21 -3.33
CA LEU A 110 -4.34 12.59 -2.28
C LEU A 110 -5.39 13.61 -2.75
N ASN A 111 -5.07 14.42 -3.77
CA ASN A 111 -5.98 15.40 -4.36
C ASN A 111 -6.76 14.86 -5.56
N GLU A 112 -6.43 13.66 -6.06
CA GLU A 112 -7.20 13.00 -7.11
C GLU A 112 -8.50 12.40 -6.56
N GLN A 113 -9.46 12.16 -7.44
CA GLN A 113 -10.63 11.39 -7.06
C GLN A 113 -10.21 9.97 -6.64
N PRO A 114 -10.76 9.43 -5.53
CA PRO A 114 -10.49 8.06 -5.11
C PRO A 114 -10.74 7.06 -6.23
N LEU A 115 -10.01 5.94 -6.20
CA LEU A 115 -10.32 4.82 -7.08
C LEU A 115 -11.72 4.31 -6.72
N GLN A 116 -12.57 4.17 -7.73
CA GLN A 116 -13.93 3.67 -7.58
C GLN A 116 -14.13 2.51 -8.55
N PRO A 117 -14.86 1.45 -8.15
CA PRO A 117 -15.33 0.45 -9.09
C PRO A 117 -16.24 1.12 -10.14
N GLY A 118 -16.33 0.53 -11.33
CA GLY A 118 -17.30 0.96 -12.32
C GLY A 118 -18.73 0.94 -11.76
N LEU A 119 -19.58 1.85 -12.25
CA LEU A 119 -21.02 1.73 -12.01
C LEU A 119 -21.46 0.38 -12.58
N ILE A 120 -21.89 -0.52 -11.70
CA ILE A 120 -22.63 -1.72 -12.11
C ILE A 120 -23.93 -1.19 -12.73
N TYR A 121 -24.14 -1.45 -14.02
CA TYR A 121 -25.39 -1.10 -14.72
C TYR A 121 -26.55 -1.98 -14.26
#